data_AF-A0A7T5BTV6-F1
#
_entry.id   AF-A0A7T5BTV6-F1
#
_cell.length_a   1.000
_cell.length_b   1.000
_cell.length_c   1.000
_cell.angle_alpha   90.00
_cell.angle_beta   90.00
_cell.angle_gamma   90.00
#
_symmetry.space_group_name_H-M   'P 1'
#
loop_
_entity.id
_entity.type
_entity.pdbx_description
1 polymer ?
#
loop_
_entity_poly.entity_id
_entity_poly.type
_entity_poly.pdbx_seq_one_letter_code
_entity_poly.pdbx_strand_id
1 'polypeptide(L)'
;MKSYKETKEYLKQLEDFRSFNYRATRLPEMVANETKHFEDVQEFFKEEGFNHLSVVEIIRSFIKMDLLKLSLMQSTHGIYVNDNTPQYPSEAETVAKFTLENSDIDFYPLILPDELEKVNKDTRDAIISYNKSIEPFLQSIEKNAGDITETVQAVITELFDSNTHILDKIYDETYYNTVLNYMIDNAFENTWKKQKVQTPLVSFYAMFTLSFYDNVYLDQLV
;
A
#
# COMPACT_ATOMS: atom_id res chain seq x y z
N MET A 1 8.62 30.88 -3.06
CA MET A 1 7.83 29.75 -3.57
C MET A 1 6.82 30.28 -4.57
N LYS A 2 6.73 29.66 -5.75
CA LYS A 2 5.54 29.82 -6.61
C LYS A 2 4.33 29.25 -5.86
N SER A 3 3.17 29.86 -6.01
CA SER A 3 1.99 29.51 -5.20
C SER A 3 1.40 28.15 -5.65
N TYR A 4 0.77 27.42 -4.73
CA TYR A 4 -0.03 26.20 -5.01
C TYR A 4 -0.98 26.35 -6.21
N LYS A 5 -1.49 27.57 -6.43
CA LYS A 5 -2.37 27.89 -7.56
C LYS A 5 -1.64 27.78 -8.91
N GLU A 6 -0.36 28.17 -8.96
CA GLU A 6 0.43 28.17 -10.20
C GLU A 6 0.83 26.75 -10.63
N THR A 7 1.13 25.83 -9.70
CA THR A 7 1.40 24.43 -10.04
C THR A 7 0.17 23.73 -10.60
N LYS A 8 -1.00 23.98 -9.98
CA LYS A 8 -2.29 23.50 -10.47
C LYS A 8 -2.61 23.95 -11.89
N GLU A 9 -2.38 25.24 -12.18
CA GLU A 9 -2.62 25.80 -13.52
C GLU A 9 -1.62 25.27 -14.56
N TYR A 10 -0.35 25.10 -14.19
CA TYR A 10 0.69 24.60 -15.10
C TYR A 10 0.49 23.12 -15.47
N LEU A 11 0.21 22.24 -14.51
CA LEU A 11 -0.06 20.82 -14.80
C LEU A 11 -1.37 20.64 -15.60
N LYS A 12 -2.35 21.51 -15.37
CA LYS A 12 -3.56 21.57 -16.21
C LYS A 12 -3.26 22.00 -17.65
N GLN A 13 -2.36 22.98 -17.84
CA GLN A 13 -1.93 23.44 -19.17
C GLN A 13 -1.13 22.40 -19.96
N LEU A 14 -0.47 21.46 -19.27
CA LEU A 14 0.28 20.38 -19.92
C LEU A 14 -0.64 19.29 -20.50
N GLU A 15 -1.95 19.30 -20.22
CA GLU A 15 -2.97 18.32 -20.66
C GLU A 15 -2.58 16.83 -20.49
N ASP A 16 -1.48 16.54 -19.78
CA ASP A 16 -0.89 15.21 -19.70
C ASP A 16 -1.44 14.45 -18.48
N PHE A 17 -2.75 14.19 -18.53
CA PHE A 17 -3.41 13.32 -17.56
C PHE A 17 -3.25 11.83 -17.92
N ARG A 18 -2.31 11.44 -18.79
CA ARG A 18 -2.21 10.05 -19.28
C ARG A 18 -2.01 9.04 -18.15
N SER A 19 -1.14 9.36 -17.20
CA SER A 19 -0.92 8.53 -16.01
C SER A 19 -2.19 8.44 -15.16
N PHE A 20 -2.93 9.54 -15.01
CA PHE A 20 -4.14 9.51 -14.21
C PHE A 20 -5.31 8.81 -14.91
N ASN A 21 -5.51 9.02 -16.21
CA ASN A 21 -6.49 8.30 -17.02
C ASN A 21 -6.27 6.78 -16.95
N TYR A 22 -5.02 6.33 -17.12
CA TYR A 22 -4.70 4.90 -17.04
C TYR A 22 -5.02 4.29 -15.66
N ARG A 23 -4.74 5.02 -14.58
CA ARG A 23 -4.92 4.54 -13.22
C ARG A 23 -6.37 4.67 -12.74
N ALA A 24 -7.06 5.73 -13.15
CA ALA A 24 -8.47 5.98 -12.86
C ALA A 24 -9.40 4.91 -13.45
N THR A 25 -9.01 4.24 -14.55
CA THR A 25 -9.78 3.11 -15.08
C THR A 25 -9.60 1.80 -14.32
N ARG A 26 -8.62 1.69 -13.40
CA ARG A 26 -8.28 0.43 -12.71
C ARG A 26 -8.40 0.50 -11.20
N LEU A 27 -7.93 1.60 -10.59
CA LEU A 27 -7.91 1.77 -9.14
C LEU A 27 -9.28 1.54 -8.49
N PRO A 28 -10.41 2.02 -9.04
CA PRO A 28 -11.72 1.76 -8.43
C PRO A 28 -12.03 0.27 -8.29
N GLU A 29 -11.75 -0.51 -9.34
CA GLU A 29 -12.00 -1.96 -9.34
C GLU A 29 -11.04 -2.69 -8.40
N MET A 30 -9.76 -2.31 -8.39
CA MET A 30 -8.77 -2.88 -7.48
C MET A 30 -9.14 -2.63 -6.00
N VAL A 31 -9.57 -1.41 -5.66
CA VAL A 31 -10.04 -1.07 -4.31
C VAL A 31 -11.28 -1.88 -3.96
N ALA A 32 -12.24 -2.03 -4.88
CA ALA A 32 -13.44 -2.83 -4.65
C ALA A 32 -13.11 -4.32 -4.43
N ASN A 33 -12.18 -4.88 -5.21
CA ASN A 33 -11.75 -6.26 -5.08
C ASN A 33 -11.04 -6.52 -3.74
N GLU A 34 -10.13 -5.63 -3.34
CA GLU A 34 -9.47 -5.74 -2.03
C GLU A 34 -10.44 -5.55 -0.87
N THR A 35 -11.43 -4.66 -1.01
CA THR A 35 -12.50 -4.48 -0.02
C THR A 35 -13.31 -5.76 0.14
N LYS A 36 -13.71 -6.39 -0.96
CA LYS A 36 -14.45 -7.66 -0.94
C LYS A 36 -13.62 -8.79 -0.34
N HIS A 37 -12.34 -8.91 -0.73
CA HIS A 37 -11.43 -9.90 -0.13
C HIS A 37 -11.32 -9.71 1.38
N PHE A 38 -11.22 -8.46 1.84
CA PHE A 38 -11.18 -8.18 3.26
C PHE A 38 -12.49 -8.53 3.98
N GLU A 39 -13.66 -8.34 3.37
CA GLU A 39 -14.94 -8.80 3.94
C GLU A 39 -14.92 -10.32 4.19
N ASP A 40 -14.40 -11.12 3.25
CA ASP A 40 -14.25 -12.57 3.42
C ASP A 40 -13.30 -12.90 4.58
N VAL A 41 -12.19 -12.17 4.72
CA VAL A 41 -11.24 -12.30 5.84
C VAL A 41 -11.88 -11.92 7.18
N GLN A 42 -12.76 -10.93 7.20
CA GLN A 42 -13.49 -10.53 8.41
C GLN A 42 -14.45 -11.62 8.86
N GLU A 43 -15.14 -12.29 7.94
CA GLU A 43 -16.01 -13.43 8.27
C GLU A 43 -15.19 -14.56 8.88
N PHE A 44 -14.07 -14.93 8.25
CA PHE A 44 -13.16 -15.95 8.78
C PHE A 44 -12.60 -15.58 10.16
N PHE A 45 -12.20 -14.33 10.38
CA PHE A 45 -11.71 -13.87 11.69
C PHE A 45 -12.81 -13.92 12.77
N LYS A 46 -14.08 -13.68 12.43
CA LYS A 46 -15.19 -13.78 13.40
C LYS A 46 -15.44 -15.23 13.81
N GLU A 47 -15.26 -16.18 12.90
CA GLU A 47 -15.47 -17.61 13.15
C GLU A 47 -14.31 -18.22 13.94
N GLU A 48 -13.08 -18.00 13.49
CA GLU A 48 -11.88 -18.66 14.02
C GLU A 48 -11.15 -17.84 15.09
N GLY A 49 -11.52 -16.57 15.27
CA GLY A 49 -10.88 -15.66 16.19
C GLY A 49 -9.45 -15.27 15.78
N PHE A 50 -8.66 -14.86 16.77
CA PHE A 50 -7.27 -14.45 16.56
C PHE A 50 -6.38 -15.67 16.26
N ASN A 51 -5.97 -15.83 15.00
CA ASN A 51 -5.05 -16.88 14.57
C ASN A 51 -4.05 -16.36 13.52
N HIS A 52 -2.97 -17.12 13.29
CA HIS A 52 -1.89 -16.72 12.39
C HIS A 52 -2.35 -16.38 10.97
N LEU A 53 -3.25 -17.20 10.39
CA LEU A 53 -3.70 -17.02 9.01
C LEU A 53 -4.49 -15.73 8.85
N SER A 54 -5.45 -15.47 9.75
CA SER A 54 -6.26 -14.27 9.68
C SER A 54 -5.42 -13.00 9.87
N VAL A 55 -4.45 -13.03 10.80
CA VAL A 55 -3.54 -11.90 11.03
C VAL A 55 -2.71 -11.60 9.78
N VAL A 56 -2.19 -12.64 9.14
CA VAL A 56 -1.40 -12.52 7.91
C VAL A 56 -2.22 -11.87 6.79
N GLU A 57 -3.45 -12.34 6.57
CA GLU A 57 -4.34 -11.78 5.54
C GLU A 57 -4.75 -10.34 5.86
N ILE A 58 -5.10 -10.03 7.11
CA ILE A 58 -5.43 -8.66 7.53
C ILE A 58 -4.26 -7.71 7.22
N ILE A 59 -3.04 -8.10 7.58
CA ILE A 59 -1.85 -7.27 7.35
C ILE A 59 -1.53 -7.16 5.86
N ARG A 60 -1.68 -8.23 5.06
CA ARG A 60 -1.50 -8.15 3.60
C ARG A 60 -2.48 -7.17 2.98
N SER A 61 -3.76 -7.28 3.33
CA SER A 61 -4.79 -6.41 2.79
C SER A 61 -4.62 -4.96 3.23
N PHE A 62 -4.16 -4.72 4.47
CA PHE A 62 -3.76 -3.39 4.92
C PHE A 62 -2.65 -2.80 4.04
N ILE A 63 -1.54 -3.53 3.85
CA ILE A 63 -0.41 -3.08 3.02
C ILE A 63 -0.84 -2.85 1.56
N LYS A 64 -1.64 -3.75 0.99
CA LYS A 64 -2.17 -3.64 -0.36
C LYS A 64 -3.04 -2.40 -0.56
N MET A 65 -3.99 -2.15 0.35
CA MET A 65 -4.82 -0.95 0.27
C MET A 65 -3.98 0.32 0.35
N ASP A 66 -2.94 0.31 1.18
CA ASP A 66 -2.03 1.43 1.31
C ASP A 66 -1.17 1.64 0.04
N LEU A 67 -0.79 0.58 -0.69
CA LEU A 67 -0.19 0.70 -2.03
C LEU A 67 -1.17 1.31 -3.04
N LEU A 68 -2.46 0.94 -3.01
CA LEU A 68 -3.49 1.53 -3.88
C LEU A 68 -3.66 3.03 -3.58
N LYS A 69 -3.64 3.41 -2.30
CA LYS A 69 -3.65 4.82 -1.85
C LYS A 69 -2.45 5.58 -2.37
N LEU A 70 -1.23 5.03 -2.28
CA LEU A 70 -0.04 5.67 -2.83
C LEU A 70 -0.13 5.84 -4.34
N SER A 71 -0.64 4.83 -5.04
CA SER A 71 -0.81 4.91 -6.48
C SER A 71 -1.85 5.95 -6.90
N LEU A 72 -2.92 6.11 -6.11
CA LEU A 72 -3.86 7.22 -6.26
C LEU A 72 -3.16 8.56 -5.99
N MET A 73 -2.39 8.69 -4.92
CA MET A 73 -1.65 9.92 -4.61
C MET A 73 -0.69 10.31 -5.73
N GLN A 74 0.09 9.36 -6.25
CA GLN A 74 1.06 9.58 -7.33
C GLN A 74 0.41 10.18 -8.59
N SER A 75 -0.86 9.85 -8.84
CA SER A 75 -1.58 10.29 -10.03
C SER A 75 -2.46 11.52 -9.83
N THR A 76 -2.72 11.89 -8.58
CA THR A 76 -3.64 12.98 -8.19
C THR A 76 -2.93 14.15 -7.51
N HIS A 77 -1.63 14.04 -7.28
CA HIS A 77 -0.81 15.08 -6.67
C HIS A 77 0.36 15.45 -7.58
N GLY A 78 0.83 16.68 -7.44
CA GLY A 78 2.08 17.18 -7.98
C GLY A 78 3.05 17.53 -6.86
N ILE A 79 4.32 17.67 -7.21
CA ILE A 79 5.40 18.06 -6.32
C ILE A 79 6.27 19.15 -6.95
N TYR A 80 7.11 19.77 -6.14
CA TYR A 80 8.20 20.62 -6.59
C TYR A 80 9.52 19.99 -6.23
N VAL A 81 10.38 19.80 -7.23
CA VAL A 81 11.76 19.36 -7.05
C VAL A 81 12.66 20.47 -7.57
N ASN A 82 13.88 20.54 -7.01
CA ASN A 82 14.97 21.48 -7.33
C ASN A 82 14.74 22.31 -8.61
N ASP A 83 14.71 23.64 -8.45
CA ASP A 83 14.44 24.68 -9.47
C ASP A 83 12.96 25.11 -9.66
N ASN A 84 12.06 24.77 -8.72
CA ASN A 84 10.65 25.25 -8.67
C ASN A 84 9.80 24.87 -9.91
N THR A 85 10.17 23.82 -10.65
CA THR A 85 9.33 23.29 -11.74
C THR A 85 8.34 22.28 -11.17
N PRO A 86 7.03 22.49 -11.33
CA PRO A 86 6.05 21.50 -10.88
C PRO A 86 6.08 20.27 -11.77
N GLN A 87 6.03 19.10 -11.15
CA GLN A 87 6.00 17.81 -11.85
C GLN A 87 5.12 16.79 -11.11
N TYR A 88 4.76 15.71 -11.80
CA TYR A 88 4.18 14.54 -11.15
C TYR A 88 5.24 13.87 -10.26
N PRO A 89 4.86 13.37 -9.07
CA PRO A 89 5.79 12.64 -8.22
C PRO A 89 6.22 11.33 -8.89
N SER A 90 7.51 11.05 -8.82
CA SER A 90 8.03 9.72 -9.12
C SER A 90 7.52 8.70 -8.11
N GLU A 91 7.69 7.42 -8.45
CA GLU A 91 7.36 6.35 -7.51
C GLU A 91 8.19 6.46 -6.24
N ALA A 92 9.50 6.71 -6.35
CA ALA A 92 10.39 6.84 -5.20
C ALA A 92 9.95 7.98 -4.26
N GLU A 93 9.56 9.14 -4.79
CA GLU A 93 9.07 10.27 -3.99
C GLU A 93 7.71 9.97 -3.34
N THR A 94 6.86 9.21 -4.02
CA THR A 94 5.56 8.78 -3.50
C THR A 94 5.74 7.78 -2.35
N VAL A 95 6.62 6.80 -2.55
CA VAL A 95 6.99 5.78 -1.57
C VAL A 95 7.63 6.39 -0.32
N ALA A 96 8.50 7.39 -0.49
CA ALA A 96 9.10 8.11 0.64
C ALA A 96 8.05 8.80 1.53
N LYS A 97 6.88 9.16 0.97
CA LYS A 97 5.78 9.71 1.78
C LYS A 97 5.10 8.66 2.66
N PHE A 98 5.20 7.39 2.27
CA PHE A 98 4.63 6.26 2.98
C PHE A 98 5.48 5.83 4.17
N THR A 99 6.80 5.73 3.97
CA THR A 99 7.74 5.26 5.01
C THR A 99 7.87 6.23 6.18
N LEU A 100 7.22 7.40 6.11
CA LEU A 100 7.35 8.51 7.07
C LEU A 100 8.82 8.90 7.31
N GLU A 101 9.72 8.50 6.43
CA GLU A 101 10.99 9.17 6.27
C GLU A 101 10.65 10.64 6.04
N ASN A 102 11.35 11.54 6.74
CA ASN A 102 11.15 12.98 6.64
C ASN A 102 11.42 13.42 5.19
N SER A 103 10.43 13.23 4.33
CA SER A 103 10.43 13.70 2.97
C SER A 103 10.08 15.17 3.07
N ASP A 104 11.09 16.01 2.82
CA ASP A 104 10.95 17.47 2.67
C ASP A 104 10.07 17.83 1.45
N ILE A 105 9.48 16.84 0.77
CA ILE A 105 8.63 16.99 -0.40
C ILE A 105 7.16 17.10 0.02
N ASP A 106 6.60 18.27 -0.29
CA ASP A 106 5.18 18.54 -0.16
C ASP A 106 4.41 18.04 -1.40
N PHE A 107 3.33 17.30 -1.15
CA PHE A 107 2.41 16.81 -2.17
C PHE A 107 1.22 17.75 -2.27
N TYR A 108 0.94 18.23 -3.47
CA TYR A 108 -0.09 19.21 -3.75
C TYR A 108 -1.19 18.60 -4.63
N PRO A 109 -2.46 18.55 -4.18
CA PRO A 109 -3.54 18.01 -5.00
C PRO A 109 -3.66 18.71 -6.35
N LEU A 110 -3.95 17.98 -7.41
CA LEU A 110 -4.11 18.52 -8.76
C LEU A 110 -5.52 19.08 -8.99
N ILE A 111 -5.69 19.88 -10.05
CA ILE A 111 -7.02 20.20 -10.60
C ILE A 111 -7.28 19.19 -11.70
N LEU A 112 -8.24 18.30 -11.45
CA LEU A 112 -8.65 17.27 -12.38
C LEU A 112 -9.87 17.73 -13.20
N PRO A 113 -10.04 17.25 -14.44
CA PRO A 113 -11.32 17.33 -15.14
C PRO A 113 -12.44 16.72 -14.30
N ASP A 114 -13.67 17.25 -14.40
CA ASP A 114 -14.80 16.87 -13.53
C ASP A 114 -15.05 15.36 -13.46
N GLU A 115 -14.93 14.65 -14.59
CA GLU A 115 -15.09 13.19 -14.65
C GLU A 115 -14.02 12.46 -13.82
N LEU A 116 -12.76 12.90 -13.92
CA LEU A 116 -11.66 12.28 -13.20
C LEU A 116 -11.62 12.73 -11.73
N GLU A 117 -12.08 13.94 -11.42
CA GLU A 117 -12.26 14.41 -10.04
C GLU A 117 -13.32 13.56 -9.32
N LYS A 118 -14.41 13.21 -10.02
CA LYS A 118 -15.40 12.28 -9.47
C LYS A 118 -14.79 10.93 -9.15
N VAL A 119 -14.05 10.33 -10.09
CA VAL A 119 -13.38 9.03 -9.87
C VAL A 119 -12.38 9.12 -8.72
N ASN A 120 -11.58 10.18 -8.65
CA ASN A 120 -10.65 10.43 -7.54
C ASN A 120 -11.38 10.42 -6.19
N LYS A 121 -12.46 11.21 -6.09
CA LYS A 121 -13.22 11.34 -4.86
C LYS A 121 -13.86 10.02 -4.45
N ASP A 122 -14.54 9.34 -5.37
CA ASP A 122 -15.22 8.07 -5.08
C ASP A 122 -14.20 7.00 -4.64
N THR A 123 -13.05 6.92 -5.31
CA THR A 123 -11.96 5.98 -4.95
C THR A 123 -11.36 6.32 -3.58
N ARG A 124 -11.12 7.61 -3.31
CA ARG A 124 -10.60 8.09 -2.02
C ARG A 124 -11.57 7.75 -0.88
N ASP A 125 -12.87 7.99 -1.08
CA ASP A 125 -13.89 7.73 -0.07
C ASP A 125 -14.00 6.22 0.21
N ALA A 126 -13.86 5.37 -0.82
CA ALA A 126 -13.78 3.92 -0.67
C ALA A 126 -12.55 3.48 0.16
N ILE A 127 -11.35 4.02 -0.12
CA ILE A 127 -10.14 3.75 0.66
C ILE A 127 -10.31 4.20 2.13
N ILE A 128 -10.89 5.38 2.36
CA ILE A 128 -11.16 5.88 3.73
C ILE A 128 -12.13 4.94 4.46
N SER A 129 -13.18 4.48 3.77
CA SER A 129 -14.14 3.53 4.33
C SER A 129 -13.48 2.21 4.70
N TYR A 130 -12.65 1.68 3.79
CA TYR A 130 -11.86 0.48 4.03
C TYR A 130 -10.96 0.65 5.26
N ASN A 131 -10.19 1.73 5.34
CA ASN A 131 -9.25 1.96 6.44
C ASN A 131 -9.96 2.03 7.80
N LYS A 132 -11.16 2.62 7.86
CA LYS A 132 -12.00 2.58 9.07
C LYS A 132 -12.48 1.17 9.42
N SER A 133 -12.74 0.34 8.42
CA SER A 133 -13.22 -1.03 8.62
C SER A 133 -12.13 -1.98 9.12
N ILE A 134 -10.86 -1.76 8.73
CA ILE A 134 -9.72 -2.59 9.13
C ILE A 134 -9.11 -2.16 10.47
N GLU A 135 -9.24 -0.89 10.85
CA GLU A 135 -8.67 -0.32 12.07
C GLU A 135 -8.95 -1.15 13.36
N PRO A 136 -10.18 -1.64 13.63
CA PRO A 136 -10.42 -2.46 14.82
C PRO A 136 -9.63 -3.78 14.84
N PHE A 137 -9.36 -4.36 13.67
CA PHE A 137 -8.58 -5.59 13.54
C PHE A 137 -7.10 -5.31 13.77
N LEU A 138 -6.59 -4.18 13.25
CA LEU A 138 -5.23 -3.72 13.55
C LEU A 138 -5.07 -3.48 15.07
N GLN A 139 -5.99 -2.76 15.71
CA GLN A 139 -5.93 -2.58 17.17
C GLN A 139 -5.95 -3.91 17.95
N SER A 140 -6.73 -4.90 17.47
CA SER A 140 -6.73 -6.24 18.04
C SER A 140 -5.38 -6.95 17.85
N ILE A 141 -4.77 -6.85 16.68
CA ILE A 141 -3.44 -7.40 16.40
C ILE A 141 -2.40 -6.72 17.29
N GLU A 142 -2.43 -5.41 17.42
CA GLU A 142 -1.48 -4.65 18.22
C GLU A 142 -1.51 -5.09 19.70
N LYS A 143 -2.72 -5.30 20.23
CA LYS A 143 -2.93 -5.81 21.58
C LYS A 143 -2.36 -7.22 21.81
N ASN A 144 -2.39 -8.08 20.79
CA ASN A 144 -2.03 -9.50 20.93
C ASN A 144 -0.60 -9.82 20.45
N ALA A 145 -0.07 -9.05 19.50
CA ALA A 145 1.18 -9.32 18.80
C ALA A 145 2.17 -8.13 18.85
N GLY A 146 1.80 -6.99 19.43
CA GLY A 146 2.70 -5.84 19.61
C GLY A 146 2.64 -4.79 18.51
N ASP A 147 3.48 -3.76 18.62
CA ASP A 147 3.38 -2.51 17.85
C ASP A 147 3.29 -2.74 16.34
N ILE A 148 2.14 -2.38 15.76
CA ILE A 148 1.88 -2.48 14.33
C ILE A 148 2.58 -1.36 13.56
N THR A 149 2.60 -0.16 14.12
CA THR A 149 3.09 1.02 13.42
C THR A 149 4.57 0.87 13.11
N GLU A 150 5.40 0.57 14.12
CA GLU A 150 6.84 0.34 13.95
C GLU A 150 7.11 -0.86 13.03
N THR A 151 6.38 -1.96 13.25
CA THR A 151 6.52 -3.18 12.44
C THR A 151 6.23 -2.92 10.97
N VAL A 152 5.07 -2.34 10.66
CA VAL A 152 4.64 -2.13 9.28
C VAL A 152 5.53 -1.11 8.59
N GLN A 153 6.00 -0.07 9.28
CA GLN A 153 6.99 0.86 8.73
C GLN A 153 8.28 0.16 8.29
N ALA A 154 8.85 -0.70 9.14
CA ALA A 154 10.07 -1.42 8.81
C ALA A 154 9.88 -2.45 7.68
N VAL A 155 8.77 -3.17 7.71
CA VAL A 155 8.40 -4.13 6.67
C VAL A 155 8.21 -3.44 5.33
N ILE A 156 7.52 -2.31 5.30
CA ILE A 156 7.27 -1.59 4.06
C ILE A 156 8.56 -0.95 3.52
N THR A 157 9.43 -0.47 4.40
CA THR A 157 10.78 -0.03 4.01
C THR A 157 11.54 -1.18 3.34
N GLU A 158 11.58 -2.37 3.95
CA GLU A 158 12.22 -3.55 3.35
C GLU A 158 11.54 -3.99 2.04
N LEU A 159 10.21 -3.91 1.96
CA LEU A 159 9.44 -4.22 0.77
C LEU A 159 9.86 -3.31 -0.40
N PHE A 160 9.98 -2.01 -0.16
CA PHE A 160 10.37 -1.04 -1.18
C PHE A 160 11.85 -1.12 -1.56
N ASP A 161 12.74 -1.31 -0.57
CA ASP A 161 14.18 -1.51 -0.81
C ASP A 161 14.45 -2.73 -1.71
N SER A 162 13.64 -3.79 -1.54
CA SER A 162 13.83 -5.06 -2.26
C SER A 162 13.08 -5.11 -3.59
N ASN A 163 12.12 -4.21 -3.82
CA ASN A 163 11.21 -4.28 -4.98
C ASN A 163 11.05 -2.92 -5.65
N THR A 164 12.03 -2.54 -6.46
CA THR A 164 11.93 -1.35 -7.31
C THR A 164 10.71 -1.44 -8.25
N HIS A 165 10.01 -0.33 -8.43
CA HIS A 165 8.86 -0.20 -9.34
C HIS A 165 7.61 -1.01 -8.92
N ILE A 166 7.38 -1.16 -7.61
CA ILE A 166 6.20 -1.85 -7.09
C ILE A 166 4.90 -1.15 -7.49
N LEU A 167 4.82 0.19 -7.46
CA LEU A 167 3.60 0.94 -7.78
C LEU A 167 3.22 0.85 -9.26
N ASP A 168 4.21 0.62 -10.14
CA ASP A 168 3.93 0.37 -11.56
C ASP A 168 3.47 -1.07 -11.81
N LYS A 169 3.91 -2.04 -10.99
CA LYS A 169 3.60 -3.47 -11.15
C LYS A 169 2.27 -3.89 -10.56
N ILE A 170 1.71 -3.17 -9.58
CA ILE A 170 0.43 -3.54 -8.95
C ILE A 170 -0.74 -3.64 -9.95
N TYR A 171 -0.61 -3.07 -11.15
CA TYR A 171 -1.64 -3.16 -12.19
C TYR A 171 -1.63 -4.47 -12.97
N ASP A 172 -0.60 -5.30 -12.82
CA ASP A 172 -0.61 -6.67 -13.30
C ASP A 172 -1.34 -7.56 -12.29
N GLU A 173 -2.37 -8.26 -12.75
CA GLU A 173 -3.26 -9.04 -11.88
C GLU A 173 -2.52 -10.20 -11.21
N THR A 174 -1.62 -10.88 -11.92
CA THR A 174 -0.84 -12.00 -11.38
C THR A 174 0.14 -11.49 -10.33
N TYR A 175 0.78 -10.35 -10.62
CA TYR A 175 1.66 -9.69 -9.67
C TYR A 175 0.90 -9.30 -8.39
N TYR A 176 -0.22 -8.59 -8.52
CA TYR A 176 -0.97 -8.07 -7.38
C TYR A 176 -1.56 -9.17 -6.48
N ASN A 177 -2.10 -10.23 -7.10
CA ASN A 177 -2.79 -11.28 -6.36
C ASN A 177 -1.84 -12.33 -5.78
N THR A 178 -0.70 -12.59 -6.42
CA THR A 178 0.19 -13.69 -6.03
C THR A 178 1.58 -13.20 -5.63
N VAL A 179 2.27 -12.51 -6.53
CA VAL A 179 3.67 -12.15 -6.31
C VAL A 179 3.81 -11.15 -5.15
N LEU A 180 2.87 -10.20 -5.04
CA LEU A 180 2.87 -9.19 -4.00
C LEU A 180 2.69 -9.79 -2.60
N ASN A 181 1.87 -10.83 -2.45
CA ASN A 181 1.73 -11.55 -1.17
C ASN A 181 3.08 -12.16 -0.75
N TYR A 182 3.76 -12.84 -1.68
CA TYR A 182 5.09 -13.39 -1.45
C TYR A 182 6.11 -12.31 -1.08
N MET A 183 6.08 -11.15 -1.74
CA MET A 183 6.98 -10.05 -1.45
C MET A 183 6.73 -9.44 -0.06
N ILE A 184 5.47 -9.29 0.34
CA ILE A 184 5.10 -8.82 1.69
C ILE A 184 5.62 -9.82 2.74
N ASP A 185 5.39 -11.11 2.53
CA ASP A 185 5.86 -12.17 3.42
C ASP A 185 7.38 -12.15 3.59
N ASN A 186 8.11 -12.11 2.47
CA ASN A 186 9.56 -12.09 2.47
C ASN A 186 10.09 -10.81 3.14
N ALA A 187 9.38 -9.68 3.04
CA ALA A 187 9.74 -8.46 3.76
C ALA A 187 9.61 -8.62 5.29
N PHE A 188 8.58 -9.32 5.78
CA PHE A 188 8.48 -9.71 7.19
C PHE A 188 9.62 -10.63 7.62
N GLU A 189 9.92 -11.66 6.83
CA GLU A 189 11.00 -12.61 7.12
C GLU A 189 12.38 -11.92 7.16
N ASN A 190 12.66 -11.02 6.21
CA ASN A 190 13.90 -10.26 6.18
C ASN A 190 14.00 -9.25 7.32
N THR A 191 12.91 -8.59 7.67
CA THR A 191 12.84 -7.68 8.83
C THR A 191 13.18 -8.43 10.12
N TRP A 192 12.65 -9.66 10.27
CA TRP A 192 12.96 -10.54 11.40
C TRP A 192 14.42 -11.00 11.42
N LYS A 193 14.91 -11.57 10.31
CA LYS A 193 16.29 -12.10 10.19
C LYS A 193 17.35 -11.03 10.42
N LYS A 194 17.10 -9.82 9.92
CA LYS A 194 18.00 -8.66 10.09
C LYS A 194 17.79 -7.92 11.41
N GLN A 195 16.84 -8.36 12.24
CA GLN A 195 16.49 -7.76 13.53
C GLN A 195 16.20 -6.25 13.42
N LYS A 196 15.56 -5.83 12.31
CA LYS A 196 15.27 -4.41 12.04
C LYS A 196 14.28 -3.83 13.05
N VAL A 197 13.39 -4.67 13.58
CA VAL A 197 12.41 -4.34 14.62
C VAL A 197 12.32 -5.51 15.60
N GLN A 198 12.09 -5.22 16.88
CA GLN A 198 11.99 -6.21 17.96
C GLN A 198 10.57 -6.34 18.52
N THR A 199 9.57 -6.39 17.64
CA THR A 199 8.17 -6.61 18.02
C THR A 199 7.80 -8.10 17.91
N PRO A 200 6.89 -8.61 18.76
CA PRO A 200 6.41 -9.99 18.63
C PRO A 200 5.71 -10.25 17.30
N LEU A 201 5.11 -9.23 16.67
CA LEU A 201 4.37 -9.31 15.41
C LEU A 201 5.27 -9.75 14.26
N VAL A 202 6.47 -9.19 14.17
CA VAL A 202 7.46 -9.58 13.15
C VAL A 202 7.81 -11.07 13.26
N SER A 203 8.05 -11.56 14.48
CA SER A 203 8.37 -12.97 14.71
C SER A 203 7.17 -13.88 14.45
N PHE A 204 5.97 -13.45 14.89
CA PHE A 204 4.71 -14.15 14.68
C PHE A 204 4.39 -14.34 13.19
N TYR A 205 4.63 -13.30 12.39
CA TYR A 205 4.44 -13.32 10.93
C TYR A 205 5.54 -14.13 10.23
N ALA A 206 6.81 -13.95 10.60
CA ALA A 206 7.92 -14.69 10.00
C ALA A 206 7.79 -16.21 10.23
N MET A 207 7.32 -16.65 11.40
CA MET A 207 7.04 -18.06 11.66
C MET A 207 5.98 -18.64 10.70
N PHE A 208 4.95 -17.86 10.35
CA PHE A 208 3.98 -18.27 9.33
C PHE A 208 4.68 -18.47 7.98
N THR A 209 5.51 -17.52 7.54
CA THR A 209 6.18 -17.60 6.23
C THR A 209 7.06 -18.85 6.12
N LEU A 210 7.88 -19.13 7.14
CA LEU A 210 8.71 -20.34 7.19
C LEU A 210 7.84 -21.60 7.11
N SER A 211 6.78 -21.67 7.93
CA SER A 211 5.90 -22.85 7.99
C SER A 211 5.11 -23.07 6.70
N PHE A 212 4.62 -21.99 6.08
CA PHE A 212 3.80 -22.06 4.88
C PHE A 212 4.63 -22.45 3.66
N TYR A 213 5.77 -21.79 3.44
CA TYR A 213 6.63 -22.11 2.30
C TYR A 213 7.30 -23.47 2.45
N ASP A 214 7.71 -23.88 3.66
CA ASP A 214 8.23 -25.24 3.88
C ASP A 214 7.20 -26.31 3.52
N ASN A 215 5.92 -26.12 3.87
CA ASN A 215 4.85 -27.05 3.50
C ASN A 215 4.59 -27.08 1.99
N VAL A 216 4.58 -25.92 1.32
CA VAL A 216 4.42 -25.85 -0.16
C VAL A 216 5.60 -26.53 -0.88
N TYR A 217 6.82 -26.37 -0.38
CA TYR A 217 7.99 -27.06 -0.92
C TYR A 217 7.93 -28.58 -0.67
N LEU A 218 7.45 -29.01 0.49
CA LEU A 218 7.26 -30.43 0.80
C LEU A 218 6.20 -31.08 -0.09
N ASP A 219 5.07 -30.41 -0.34
CA ASP A 219 4.01 -30.90 -1.22
C ASP A 219 4.44 -30.99 -2.70
N GLN A 220 5.45 -30.20 -3.12
CA GLN A 220 6.04 -30.28 -4.47
C GLN A 220 7.11 -31.38 -4.62
N LEU A 221 7.51 -32.03 -3.52
CA LEU A 221 8.48 -33.14 -3.52
C LEU A 221 7.82 -34.52 -3.51
N VAL A 222 6.48 -34.60 -3.55
CA VAL A 222 5.67 -35.83 -3.60
C VAL A 222 5.18 -36.13 -5.01
#